data_AF-A0A7K8NI82-F1
#
_entry.id   AF-A0A7K8NI82-F1
#
_cell.length_a   1.000
_cell.length_b   1.000
_cell.length_c   1.000
_cell.angle_alpha   90.00
_cell.angle_beta   90.00
_cell.angle_gamma   90.00
#
_symmetry.space_group_name_H-M   'P 1'
#
loop_
_entity.id
_entity.type
_entity.pdbx_description
1 polymer ?
#
loop_
_entity_poly.entity_id
_entity_poly.type
_entity_poly.pdbx_seq_one_letter_code
_entity_poly.pdbx_strand_id
1 'polypeptide(L)'
;MDRIRAPAVLSQRKRQKGMHSPNPPCSYEIKFNKFVIFIMQRKMGMTRRTFLMELARRKGFRVESELSDSVTHIVAENNSYLEVLDWLRGQAVGDSSRFELLDISWFTACMEAGKPVASEMKYRLMEQQDQFPTLNTSEPEVPSFAANKVSQYSCQRKTTLNNFNKKFTDAFEIMAENYEFKENEIFCLEFLRAASVLKFLPFPVVRMKDIWGLPCMGDQVRDIIEEIIEEGESSRVKDVLNDERYKSFKQFTSVFGVGVKTSEKWYRMGLRTLEEVKAEKTLKLSKMQKVGLLYYEDLVSCVSKAEADAVGLIVKKTVRMFLPDALVTVTGGFRR
;
A
#
# COMPACT_ATOMS: atom_id res chain seq x y z
N MET A 1 -15.81 65.75 18.40
CA MET A 1 -17.25 65.52 18.32
C MET A 1 -17.45 64.34 17.37
N ASP A 2 -17.12 63.15 17.85
CA ASP A 2 -18.07 62.15 18.39
C ASP A 2 -18.48 61.20 17.26
N ARG A 3 -17.68 60.17 16.95
CA ARG A 3 -17.73 58.83 17.61
C ARG A 3 -19.14 58.47 18.08
N ILE A 4 -19.96 57.96 17.17
CA ILE A 4 -21.12 57.16 17.53
C ILE A 4 -20.88 55.72 17.11
N ARG A 5 -21.00 54.89 18.13
CA ARG A 5 -20.57 53.51 18.34
C ARG A 5 -21.76 52.62 18.03
N ALA A 6 -21.63 51.68 17.09
CA ALA A 6 -22.61 50.60 16.96
C ALA A 6 -22.42 49.58 18.12
N PRO A 7 -23.50 48.92 18.59
CA PRO A 7 -23.54 48.30 19.90
C PRO A 7 -22.82 46.95 19.95
N ALA A 8 -22.15 46.72 21.08
CA ALA A 8 -21.53 45.45 21.43
C ALA A 8 -22.62 44.39 21.70
N VAL A 9 -22.71 43.39 20.84
CA VAL A 9 -23.41 42.14 21.15
C VAL A 9 -22.38 41.18 21.75
N LEU A 10 -22.47 41.03 23.06
CA LEU A 10 -21.74 40.04 23.87
C LEU A 10 -22.01 38.64 23.31
N SER A 11 -20.98 37.98 22.78
CA SER A 11 -21.07 36.54 22.53
C SER A 11 -21.09 35.83 23.89
N GLN A 12 -22.24 35.22 24.18
CA GLN A 12 -22.42 34.45 25.40
C GLN A 12 -21.44 33.27 25.38
N ARG A 13 -20.50 33.27 26.34
CA ARG A 13 -19.80 32.06 26.78
C ARG A 13 -20.85 31.02 27.15
N LYS A 14 -21.08 30.05 26.26
CA LYS A 14 -21.86 28.86 26.59
C LYS A 14 -21.02 28.06 27.58
N ARG A 15 -21.52 28.01 28.82
CA ARG A 15 -21.01 27.16 29.92
C ARG A 15 -20.59 25.80 29.37
N GLN A 16 -19.37 25.38 29.72
CA GLN A 16 -18.96 23.97 29.63
C GLN A 16 -20.00 23.13 30.37
N LYS A 17 -20.83 22.43 29.61
CA LYS A 17 -21.66 21.35 30.12
C LYS A 17 -20.72 20.15 30.19
N GLY A 18 -20.37 19.76 31.42
CA GLY A 18 -19.68 18.50 31.66
C GLY A 18 -20.45 17.39 30.97
N MET A 19 -19.83 16.79 29.96
CA MET A 19 -20.28 15.50 29.45
C MET A 19 -19.79 14.48 30.46
N HIS A 20 -20.65 14.19 31.43
CA HIS A 20 -20.65 12.91 32.10
C HIS A 20 -20.68 11.82 31.02
N SER A 21 -19.60 11.06 30.91
CA SER A 21 -19.61 9.76 30.27
C SER A 21 -20.47 8.82 31.11
N PRO A 22 -21.50 8.17 30.56
CA PRO A 22 -22.15 7.07 31.23
C PRO A 22 -21.36 5.80 30.92
N ASN A 23 -20.23 5.60 31.60
CA ASN A 23 -19.67 4.26 31.70
C ASN A 23 -20.24 3.62 32.97
N PRO A 24 -21.12 2.62 32.88
CA PRO A 24 -21.37 1.78 34.04
C PRO A 24 -20.06 1.04 34.37
N PRO A 25 -19.70 0.87 35.64
CA PRO A 25 -18.61 -0.03 36.00
C PRO A 25 -19.11 -1.45 35.73
N CYS A 26 -18.81 -2.00 34.56
CA CYS A 26 -18.99 -3.42 34.33
C CYS A 26 -17.89 -4.15 35.11
N SER A 27 -18.17 -4.43 36.38
CA SER A 27 -17.27 -5.20 37.23
C SER A 27 -17.38 -6.67 36.82
N TYR A 28 -16.62 -7.08 35.81
CA TYR A 28 -16.45 -8.49 35.51
C TYR A 28 -15.74 -9.18 36.68
N GLU A 29 -16.25 -10.34 37.10
CA GLU A 29 -15.61 -11.15 38.12
C GLU A 29 -14.30 -11.75 37.57
N ILE A 30 -13.16 -11.37 38.14
CA ILE A 30 -11.86 -11.88 37.71
C ILE A 30 -11.59 -13.21 38.42
N LYS A 31 -11.58 -14.29 37.65
CA LYS A 31 -11.37 -15.66 38.13
C LYS A 31 -9.89 -16.08 38.08
N PHE A 32 -9.10 -15.44 37.20
CA PHE A 32 -7.71 -15.83 36.92
C PHE A 32 -6.72 -14.70 37.20
N ASN A 33 -6.57 -14.31 38.47
CA ASN A 33 -5.71 -13.18 38.89
C ASN A 33 -4.21 -13.33 38.57
N LYS A 34 -3.74 -14.56 38.32
CA LYS A 34 -2.34 -14.84 37.98
C LYS A 34 -1.99 -14.55 36.51
N PHE A 35 -3.00 -14.39 35.65
CA PHE A 35 -2.82 -14.19 34.20
C PHE A 35 -3.35 -12.81 33.81
N VAL A 36 -2.43 -11.86 33.65
CA VAL A 36 -2.73 -10.51 33.17
C VAL A 36 -2.35 -10.43 31.69
N ILE A 37 -3.36 -10.42 30.84
CA ILE A 37 -3.23 -10.50 29.39
C ILE A 37 -3.21 -9.08 28.80
N PHE A 38 -2.29 -8.85 27.87
CA PHE A 38 -2.32 -7.72 26.96
C PHE A 38 -2.45 -8.24 25.52
N ILE A 39 -3.46 -7.76 24.79
CA ILE A 39 -3.67 -8.13 23.38
C ILE A 39 -3.09 -7.02 22.50
N MET A 40 -2.12 -7.37 21.67
CA MET A 40 -1.44 -6.46 20.75
C MET A 40 -2.34 -6.11 19.57
N GLN A 41 -2.47 -4.82 19.25
CA GLN A 41 -3.34 -4.36 18.15
C GLN A 41 -2.73 -4.57 16.75
N ARG A 42 -1.41 -4.65 16.64
CA ARG A 42 -0.67 -4.67 15.37
C ARG A 42 -1.16 -5.83 14.50
N LYS A 43 -1.52 -5.57 13.25
CA LYS A 43 -2.08 -6.52 12.26
C LYS A 43 -3.49 -7.07 12.57
N MET A 44 -4.15 -6.59 13.63
CA MET A 44 -5.49 -7.04 14.07
C MET A 44 -6.57 -5.93 13.99
N GLY A 45 -6.19 -4.66 14.23
CA GLY A 45 -7.13 -3.53 14.24
C GLY A 45 -7.94 -3.36 15.54
N MET A 46 -8.44 -2.14 15.78
CA MET A 46 -9.06 -1.76 17.08
C MET A 46 -10.37 -2.51 17.37
N THR A 47 -11.20 -2.73 16.35
CA THR A 47 -12.49 -3.42 16.49
C THR A 47 -12.30 -4.86 16.94
N ARG A 48 -11.40 -5.61 16.30
CA ARG A 48 -11.08 -7.01 16.64
C ARG A 48 -10.43 -7.10 18.02
N ARG A 49 -9.48 -6.22 18.32
CA ARG A 49 -8.85 -6.14 19.65
C ARG A 49 -9.89 -5.92 20.75
N THR A 50 -10.81 -4.98 20.57
CA THR A 50 -11.86 -4.67 21.54
C THR A 50 -12.79 -5.87 21.76
N PHE A 51 -13.19 -6.55 20.68
CA PHE A 51 -14.00 -7.76 20.76
C PHE A 51 -13.31 -8.87 21.59
N LEU A 52 -12.03 -9.14 21.34
CA LEU A 52 -11.28 -10.17 22.06
C LEU A 52 -11.08 -9.81 23.54
N MET A 53 -10.78 -8.55 23.84
CA MET A 53 -10.66 -8.08 25.23
C MET A 53 -11.97 -8.29 26.00
N GLU A 54 -13.11 -7.96 25.38
CA GLU A 54 -14.44 -8.14 25.96
C GLU A 54 -14.78 -9.63 26.16
N LEU A 55 -14.46 -10.48 25.16
CA LEU A 55 -14.66 -11.92 25.24
C LEU A 55 -13.89 -12.53 26.42
N ALA A 56 -12.62 -12.16 26.59
CA ALA A 56 -11.79 -12.65 27.70
C ALA A 56 -12.28 -12.16 29.06
N ARG A 57 -12.69 -10.89 29.18
CA ARG A 57 -13.28 -10.35 30.42
C ARG A 57 -14.54 -11.10 30.83
N ARG A 58 -15.43 -11.40 29.87
CA ARG A 58 -16.63 -12.22 30.11
C ARG A 58 -16.32 -13.64 30.59
N LYS A 59 -15.17 -14.18 30.18
CA LYS A 59 -14.68 -15.50 30.61
C LYS A 59 -13.86 -15.46 31.92
N GLY A 60 -13.76 -14.29 32.57
CA GLY A 60 -13.12 -14.13 33.88
C GLY A 60 -11.60 -13.92 33.82
N PHE A 61 -11.04 -13.62 32.65
CA PHE A 61 -9.62 -13.26 32.49
C PHE A 61 -9.40 -11.78 32.80
N ARG A 62 -8.23 -11.45 33.37
CA ARG A 62 -7.79 -10.07 33.54
C ARG A 62 -7.10 -9.59 32.27
N VAL A 63 -7.66 -8.56 31.64
CA VAL A 63 -7.13 -7.99 30.39
C VAL A 63 -6.90 -6.49 30.53
N GLU A 64 -5.65 -6.07 30.38
CA GLU A 64 -5.25 -4.65 30.45
C GLU A 64 -5.34 -3.98 29.07
N SER A 65 -5.84 -2.75 29.06
CA SER A 65 -5.99 -1.96 27.83
C SER A 65 -4.68 -1.33 27.37
N GLU A 66 -3.74 -1.15 28.30
CA GLU A 66 -2.43 -0.54 28.09
C GLU A 66 -1.34 -1.49 28.61
N LEU A 67 -0.17 -1.44 27.97
CA LEU A 67 0.96 -2.24 28.41
C LEU A 67 1.53 -1.63 29.70
N SER A 68 1.58 -2.40 30.77
CA SER A 68 2.06 -1.96 32.09
C SER A 68 2.89 -3.04 32.77
N ASP A 69 3.53 -2.70 33.89
CA ASP A 69 4.31 -3.64 34.70
C ASP A 69 3.50 -4.79 35.30
N SER A 70 2.17 -4.69 35.30
CA SER A 70 1.27 -5.73 35.77
C SER A 70 1.01 -6.83 34.73
N VAL A 71 1.36 -6.61 33.46
CA VAL A 71 1.13 -7.57 32.36
C VAL A 71 2.09 -8.74 32.47
N THR A 72 1.58 -9.94 32.22
CA THR A 72 2.34 -11.19 32.28
C THR A 72 2.41 -11.89 30.93
N HIS A 73 1.34 -11.80 30.13
CA HIS A 73 1.23 -12.48 28.84
C HIS A 73 0.87 -11.46 27.76
N ILE A 74 1.59 -11.50 26.64
CA ILE A 74 1.32 -10.69 25.46
C ILE A 74 0.85 -11.62 24.36
N VAL A 75 -0.40 -11.42 23.92
CA VAL A 75 -1.00 -12.17 22.83
C VAL A 75 -0.92 -11.32 21.56
N ALA A 76 -0.35 -11.89 20.52
CA ALA A 76 -0.28 -11.26 19.20
C ALA A 76 -0.87 -12.19 18.14
N GLU A 77 -1.51 -11.59 17.12
CA GLU A 77 -2.09 -12.31 15.99
C GLU A 77 -1.27 -12.01 14.75
N ASN A 78 -0.81 -13.03 14.03
CA ASN A 78 -0.03 -12.88 12.79
C ASN A 78 1.26 -12.04 12.97
N ASN A 79 1.84 -12.05 14.17
CA ASN A 79 3.13 -11.41 14.45
C ASN A 79 4.18 -12.48 14.79
N SER A 80 5.38 -12.35 14.23
CA SER A 80 6.53 -13.18 14.58
C SER A 80 7.14 -12.77 15.93
N TYR A 81 7.90 -13.67 16.55
CA TYR A 81 8.61 -13.40 17.80
C TYR A 81 9.47 -12.12 17.73
N LEU A 82 10.22 -11.94 16.65
CA LEU A 82 11.09 -10.78 16.44
C LEU A 82 10.29 -9.48 16.27
N GLU A 83 9.14 -9.50 15.60
CA GLU A 83 8.28 -8.32 15.45
C GLU A 83 7.68 -7.85 16.78
N VAL A 84 7.32 -8.79 17.65
CA VAL A 84 6.80 -8.48 19.00
C VAL A 84 7.92 -7.93 19.87
N LEU A 85 9.12 -8.50 19.82
CA LEU A 85 10.29 -7.98 20.55
C LEU A 85 10.70 -6.58 20.07
N ASP A 86 10.70 -6.33 18.76
CA ASP A 86 11.02 -5.01 18.21
C ASP A 86 10.01 -3.95 18.66
N TRP A 87 8.72 -4.29 18.64
CA TRP A 87 7.67 -3.42 19.16
C TRP A 87 7.87 -3.13 20.66
N LEU A 88 8.24 -4.14 21.46
CA LEU A 88 8.51 -3.99 22.89
C LEU A 88 9.68 -3.06 23.19
N ARG A 89 10.76 -3.10 22.38
CA ARG A 89 11.91 -2.18 22.52
C ARG A 89 11.53 -0.71 22.36
N GLY A 90 10.44 -0.43 21.64
CA GLY A 90 9.89 0.92 21.47
C GLY A 90 8.95 1.38 22.59
N GLN A 91 8.65 0.53 23.58
CA GLN A 91 7.76 0.88 24.69
C GLN A 91 8.56 1.29 25.94
N ALA A 92 8.02 2.22 26.74
CA ALA A 92 8.60 2.66 28.01
C ALA A 92 8.34 1.64 29.13
N VAL A 93 8.78 0.41 28.92
CA VAL A 93 8.55 -0.73 29.82
C VAL A 93 9.91 -1.30 30.20
N GLY A 94 10.08 -1.67 31.47
CA GLY A 94 11.39 -2.07 32.01
C GLY A 94 12.00 -3.30 31.35
N ASP A 95 11.80 -4.48 31.94
CA ASP A 95 12.35 -5.74 31.42
C ASP A 95 11.37 -6.41 30.45
N SER A 96 11.71 -6.46 29.16
CA SER A 96 10.90 -7.12 28.12
C SER A 96 10.96 -8.64 28.17
N SER A 97 11.93 -9.24 28.89
CA SER A 97 12.12 -10.68 28.99
C SER A 97 11.14 -11.38 29.95
N ARG A 98 10.44 -10.61 30.79
CA ARG A 98 9.45 -11.12 31.75
C ARG A 98 8.11 -11.53 31.12
N PHE A 99 7.83 -11.08 29.89
CA PHE A 99 6.55 -11.31 29.24
C PHE A 99 6.55 -12.66 28.54
N GLU A 100 5.50 -13.46 28.75
CA GLU A 100 5.25 -14.61 27.89
C GLU A 100 4.63 -14.15 26.57
N LEU A 101 5.35 -14.35 25.46
CA LEU A 101 4.90 -13.98 24.12
C LEU A 101 4.17 -15.14 23.47
N LEU A 102 2.90 -14.93 23.15
CA LEU A 102 1.99 -15.98 22.70
C LEU A 102 1.31 -15.60 21.39
N ASP A 103 1.08 -16.61 20.56
CA ASP A 103 0.25 -16.49 19.37
C ASP A 103 -1.26 -16.47 19.76
N ILE A 104 -2.09 -15.91 18.87
CA ILE A 104 -3.55 -15.84 19.07
C ILE A 104 -4.19 -17.23 19.27
N SER A 105 -3.60 -18.29 18.73
CA SER A 105 -4.04 -19.67 18.94
C SER A 105 -4.12 -20.07 20.42
N TRP A 106 -3.24 -19.54 21.27
CA TRP A 106 -3.33 -19.75 22.72
C TRP A 106 -4.58 -19.13 23.32
N PHE A 107 -4.87 -17.89 22.91
CA PHE A 107 -6.04 -17.16 23.37
C PHE A 107 -7.31 -17.89 22.98
N THR A 108 -7.39 -18.37 21.73
CA THR A 108 -8.50 -19.18 21.23
C THR A 108 -8.69 -20.45 22.07
N ALA A 109 -7.62 -21.20 22.32
CA ALA A 109 -7.68 -22.40 23.16
C ALA A 109 -8.15 -22.10 24.59
N CYS A 110 -7.73 -20.98 25.17
CA CYS A 110 -8.21 -20.53 26.49
C CYS A 110 -9.69 -20.17 26.50
N MET A 111 -10.20 -19.54 25.43
CA MET A 111 -11.62 -19.19 25.33
C MET A 111 -12.50 -20.42 25.14
N GLU A 112 -12.04 -21.41 24.38
CA GLU A 112 -12.69 -22.71 24.18
C GLU A 112 -12.74 -23.51 25.49
N ALA A 113 -11.60 -23.61 26.20
CA ALA A 113 -11.51 -24.33 27.47
C ALA A 113 -12.17 -23.58 28.65
N GLY A 114 -12.40 -22.27 28.51
CA GLY A 114 -12.94 -21.40 29.57
C GLY A 114 -12.00 -21.20 30.76
N LYS A 115 -10.72 -21.55 30.63
CA LYS A 115 -9.66 -21.42 31.65
C LYS A 115 -8.29 -21.27 30.97
N PRO A 116 -7.27 -20.71 31.66
CA PRO A 116 -5.91 -20.68 31.13
C PRO A 116 -5.41 -22.08 30.81
N VAL A 117 -5.02 -22.30 29.56
CA VAL A 117 -4.36 -23.53 29.11
C VAL A 117 -2.85 -23.38 29.36
N ALA A 118 -2.17 -24.47 29.71
CA ALA A 118 -0.72 -24.46 29.90
C ALA A 118 -0.04 -23.88 28.64
N SER A 119 0.97 -23.04 28.84
CA SER A 119 1.76 -22.39 27.78
C SER A 119 2.67 -23.41 27.09
N GLU A 120 2.08 -24.42 26.46
CA GLU A 120 2.78 -25.44 25.67
C GLU A 120 3.56 -24.77 24.54
N MET A 121 4.69 -25.38 24.16
CA MET A 121 5.65 -24.84 23.20
C MET A 121 5.02 -24.45 21.84
N LYS A 122 3.90 -25.09 21.46
CA LYS A 122 3.14 -24.81 20.24
C LYS A 122 2.43 -23.45 20.21
N TYR A 123 2.25 -22.82 21.36
CA TYR A 123 1.54 -21.55 21.53
C TYR A 123 2.48 -20.35 21.73
N ARG A 124 3.75 -20.62 22.03
CA ARG A 124 4.75 -19.61 22.32
C ARG A 124 5.41 -19.13 21.04
N LEU A 125 5.47 -17.80 20.88
CA LEU A 125 6.33 -17.21 19.86
C LEU A 125 7.78 -17.40 20.34
N MET A 126 8.56 -18.21 19.63
CA MET A 126 9.97 -18.49 19.95
C MET A 126 10.87 -18.19 18.76
N GLU A 127 12.14 -17.91 19.03
CA GLU A 127 13.18 -17.83 18.01
C GLU A 127 13.48 -19.25 17.50
N GLN A 128 13.13 -19.55 16.25
CA GLN A 128 13.53 -20.80 15.61
C GLN A 128 15.03 -20.73 15.29
N GLN A 129 15.86 -21.37 16.10
CA GLN A 129 17.19 -21.80 15.66
C GLN A 129 16.99 -23.03 14.76
N ASP A 130 17.42 -22.93 13.51
CA ASP A 130 17.39 -23.99 12.51
C ASP A 130 18.06 -25.27 13.02
N GLN A 131 17.26 -26.30 13.34
CA GLN A 131 17.68 -27.70 13.33
C GLN A 131 16.52 -28.58 12.86
N PHE A 132 16.44 -28.81 11.55
CA PHE A 132 15.80 -30.01 11.00
C PHE A 132 16.88 -30.82 10.25
N PRO A 133 16.93 -32.16 10.45
CA PRO A 133 17.90 -33.00 9.78
C PRO A 133 17.59 -33.08 8.29
N THR A 134 18.65 -32.93 7.50
CA THR A 134 18.73 -33.00 6.04
C THR A 134 18.06 -34.27 5.50
N LEU A 135 16.99 -34.10 4.70
CA LEU A 135 16.71 -35.02 3.61
C LEU A 135 17.13 -34.33 2.32
N ASN A 136 18.20 -34.86 1.73
CA ASN A 136 18.79 -34.37 0.49
C ASN A 136 17.78 -34.46 -0.65
N THR A 137 17.23 -33.33 -1.06
CA THR A 137 16.75 -33.14 -2.42
C THR A 137 17.49 -31.93 -2.95
N SER A 138 18.39 -32.17 -3.90
CA SER A 138 19.15 -31.15 -4.61
C SER A 138 18.19 -30.29 -5.43
N GLU A 139 17.71 -29.18 -4.87
CA GLU A 139 17.17 -28.08 -5.66
C GLU A 139 18.35 -27.29 -6.25
N PRO A 140 18.26 -26.87 -7.53
CA PRO A 140 19.34 -26.16 -8.19
C PRO A 140 19.60 -24.82 -7.49
N GLU A 141 20.87 -24.56 -7.18
CA GLU A 141 21.36 -23.31 -6.60
C GLU A 141 20.95 -22.11 -7.46
N VAL A 142 19.82 -21.48 -7.12
CA VAL A 142 19.57 -20.10 -7.50
C VAL A 142 20.42 -19.24 -6.57
N PRO A 143 21.28 -18.35 -7.09
CA PRO A 143 22.13 -17.50 -6.25
C PRO A 143 21.27 -16.81 -5.20
N SER A 144 21.60 -16.99 -3.92
CA SER A 144 20.79 -16.49 -2.80
C SER A 144 20.59 -14.98 -2.96
N PHE A 145 19.46 -14.58 -3.51
CA PHE A 145 19.11 -13.19 -3.67
C PHE A 145 18.86 -12.64 -2.27
N ALA A 146 19.86 -11.95 -1.71
CA ALA A 146 19.73 -11.35 -0.40
C ALA A 146 18.85 -10.10 -0.52
N ALA A 147 17.54 -10.26 -0.26
CA ALA A 147 16.56 -9.18 -0.30
C ALA A 147 17.01 -7.94 0.51
N ASN A 148 17.73 -8.16 1.62
CA ASN A 148 18.29 -7.11 2.49
C ASN A 148 19.40 -6.26 1.84
N LYS A 149 19.92 -6.65 0.67
CA LYS A 149 20.91 -5.89 -0.11
C LYS A 149 20.29 -5.08 -1.25
N VAL A 150 18.98 -5.20 -1.47
CA VAL A 150 18.30 -4.46 -2.53
C VAL A 150 18.18 -3.00 -2.13
N SER A 151 18.82 -2.11 -2.89
CA SER A 151 18.69 -0.67 -2.64
C SER A 151 17.27 -0.18 -2.90
N GLN A 152 16.79 0.76 -2.07
CA GLN A 152 15.55 1.50 -2.32
C GLN A 152 15.63 2.43 -3.54
N TYR A 153 16.83 2.85 -3.95
CA TYR A 153 17.03 3.78 -5.07
C TYR A 153 17.15 3.04 -6.41
N SER A 154 16.33 3.43 -7.39
CA SER A 154 16.30 2.80 -8.72
C SER A 154 17.62 2.92 -9.48
N CYS A 155 18.35 4.03 -9.30
CA CYS A 155 19.66 4.23 -9.92
C CYS A 155 20.75 3.26 -9.43
N GLN A 156 20.52 2.57 -8.31
CA GLN A 156 21.41 1.54 -7.77
C GLN A 156 20.92 0.11 -8.10
N ARG A 157 19.94 -0.01 -9.00
CA ARG A 157 19.39 -1.29 -9.47
C ARG A 157 19.54 -1.39 -11.00
N LYS A 158 19.92 -2.57 -11.49
CA LYS A 158 19.98 -2.86 -12.93
C LYS A 158 18.66 -3.47 -13.39
N THR A 159 17.69 -2.63 -13.71
CA THR A 159 16.37 -3.09 -14.20
C THR A 159 16.41 -3.29 -15.72
N THR A 160 16.30 -4.55 -16.17
CA THR A 160 16.18 -4.90 -17.59
C THR A 160 14.73 -4.87 -18.07
N LEU A 161 14.50 -5.00 -19.38
CA LEU A 161 13.15 -5.13 -19.93
C LEU A 161 12.48 -6.48 -19.60
N ASN A 162 13.25 -7.50 -19.24
CA ASN A 162 12.71 -8.78 -18.80
C ASN A 162 12.14 -8.66 -17.37
N ASN A 163 10.81 -8.64 -17.26
CA ASN A 163 10.08 -8.50 -16.01
C ASN A 163 9.37 -9.81 -15.65
N PHE A 164 9.89 -10.52 -14.64
CA PHE A 164 9.32 -11.78 -14.14
C PHE A 164 8.07 -11.59 -13.26
N ASN A 165 7.77 -10.36 -12.86
CA ASN A 165 6.75 -10.04 -11.87
C ASN A 165 5.59 -9.22 -12.46
N LYS A 166 5.33 -9.39 -13.76
CA LYS A 166 4.37 -8.60 -14.53
C LYS A 166 2.97 -8.56 -13.91
N LYS A 167 2.49 -9.70 -13.37
CA LYS A 167 1.19 -9.78 -12.68
C LYS A 167 1.04 -8.77 -11.53
N PHE A 168 2.12 -8.53 -10.77
CA PHE A 168 2.12 -7.55 -9.68
C PHE A 168 2.39 -6.13 -10.19
N THR A 169 3.35 -5.98 -11.11
CA THR A 169 3.73 -4.64 -11.58
C THR A 169 2.63 -3.98 -12.39
N ASP A 170 1.88 -4.74 -13.19
CA ASP A 170 0.74 -4.23 -13.94
C ASP A 170 -0.38 -3.79 -12.98
N ALA A 171 -0.66 -4.57 -11.95
CA ALA A 171 -1.58 -4.20 -10.87
C ALA A 171 -1.15 -2.90 -10.17
N PHE A 172 0.13 -2.77 -9.83
CA PHE A 172 0.64 -1.57 -9.18
C PHE A 172 0.63 -0.35 -10.09
N GLU A 173 0.86 -0.51 -11.40
CA GLU A 173 0.74 0.59 -12.36
C GLU A 173 -0.70 1.09 -12.46
N ILE A 174 -1.69 0.18 -12.45
CA ILE A 174 -3.12 0.55 -12.39
C ILE A 174 -3.43 1.33 -11.12
N MET A 175 -2.95 0.85 -9.96
CA MET A 175 -3.17 1.53 -8.69
C MET A 175 -2.50 2.91 -8.67
N ALA A 176 -1.25 3.01 -9.14
CA ALA A 176 -0.52 4.26 -9.21
C ALA A 176 -1.23 5.28 -10.11
N GLU A 177 -1.66 4.87 -11.31
CA GLU A 177 -2.41 5.71 -12.25
C GLU A 177 -3.73 6.19 -11.63
N ASN A 178 -4.47 5.33 -10.93
CA ASN A 178 -5.69 5.73 -10.22
C ASN A 178 -5.42 6.75 -9.11
N TYR A 179 -4.33 6.60 -8.35
CA TYR A 179 -3.95 7.60 -7.35
C TYR A 179 -3.47 8.90 -7.97
N GLU A 180 -2.79 8.85 -9.12
CA GLU A 180 -2.46 10.04 -9.92
C GLU A 180 -3.73 10.80 -10.36
N PHE A 181 -4.74 10.10 -10.85
CA PHE A 181 -6.04 10.70 -11.22
C PHE A 181 -6.82 11.27 -10.03
N LYS A 182 -6.52 10.81 -8.82
CA LYS A 182 -7.06 11.33 -7.56
C LYS A 182 -6.16 12.41 -6.93
N GLU A 183 -5.10 12.84 -7.63
CA GLU A 183 -4.09 13.79 -7.14
C GLU A 183 -3.47 13.37 -5.79
N ASN A 184 -3.33 12.05 -5.57
CA ASN A 184 -2.72 11.48 -4.38
C ASN A 184 -1.29 11.01 -4.70
N GLU A 185 -0.34 11.94 -4.59
CA GLU A 185 1.06 11.71 -4.94
C GLU A 185 1.73 10.66 -4.03
N ILE A 186 1.31 10.56 -2.77
CA ILE A 186 1.93 9.66 -1.78
C ILE A 186 1.71 8.20 -2.19
N PHE A 187 0.46 7.80 -2.41
CA PHE A 187 0.16 6.41 -2.79
C PHE A 187 0.57 6.12 -4.24
N CYS A 188 0.48 7.11 -5.14
CA CYS A 188 1.04 6.96 -6.48
C CYS A 188 2.53 6.58 -6.41
N LEU A 189 3.32 7.33 -5.63
CA LEU A 189 4.75 7.08 -5.47
C LEU A 189 5.05 5.74 -4.77
N GLU A 190 4.23 5.34 -3.80
CA GLU A 190 4.35 4.03 -3.13
C GLU A 190 4.27 2.87 -4.13
N PHE A 191 3.21 2.84 -4.95
CA PHE A 191 3.02 1.79 -5.96
C PHE A 191 4.08 1.84 -7.07
N LEU A 192 4.48 3.03 -7.53
CA LEU A 192 5.54 3.17 -8.53
C LEU A 192 6.89 2.65 -8.02
N ARG A 193 7.23 2.91 -6.75
CA ARG A 193 8.45 2.40 -6.12
C ARG A 193 8.40 0.89 -5.96
N ALA A 194 7.28 0.34 -5.49
CA ALA A 194 7.08 -1.11 -5.39
C ALA A 194 7.21 -1.81 -6.75
N ALA A 195 6.53 -1.29 -7.78
CA ALA A 195 6.65 -1.80 -9.15
C ALA A 195 8.10 -1.74 -9.66
N SER A 196 8.82 -0.65 -9.38
CA SER A 196 10.22 -0.51 -9.76
C SER A 196 11.14 -1.54 -9.09
N VAL A 197 10.87 -1.90 -7.83
CA VAL A 197 11.61 -2.95 -7.12
C VAL A 197 11.29 -4.33 -7.70
N LEU A 198 10.02 -4.64 -7.96
CA LEU A 198 9.63 -5.94 -8.51
C LEU A 198 10.12 -6.17 -9.95
N LYS A 199 10.14 -5.12 -10.78
CA LYS A 199 10.72 -5.16 -12.14
C LYS A 199 12.23 -5.48 -12.13
N PHE A 200 12.93 -5.19 -11.04
CA PHE A 200 14.35 -5.48 -10.90
C PHE A 200 14.62 -6.96 -10.54
N LEU A 201 13.69 -7.65 -9.87
CA LEU A 201 13.95 -8.99 -9.38
C LEU A 201 14.23 -9.97 -10.53
N PRO A 202 15.30 -10.79 -10.45
CA PRO A 202 15.67 -11.71 -11.52
C PRO A 202 14.89 -13.04 -11.49
N PHE A 203 13.80 -13.10 -10.70
CA PHE A 203 12.97 -14.29 -10.53
C PHE A 203 11.51 -13.88 -10.27
N PRO A 204 10.55 -14.79 -10.54
CA PRO A 204 9.15 -14.56 -10.23
C PRO A 204 8.89 -14.75 -8.73
N VAL A 205 8.18 -13.80 -8.12
CA VAL A 205 7.66 -13.90 -6.76
C VAL A 205 6.49 -14.89 -6.74
N VAL A 206 6.60 -15.91 -5.90
CA VAL A 206 5.60 -16.98 -5.76
C VAL A 206 5.03 -17.07 -4.35
N ARG A 207 5.74 -16.56 -3.34
CA ARG A 207 5.34 -16.56 -1.92
C ARG A 207 5.62 -15.22 -1.27
N MET A 208 4.90 -14.90 -0.21
CA MET A 208 5.12 -13.68 0.59
C MET A 208 6.52 -13.61 1.22
N LYS A 209 7.17 -14.74 1.46
CA LYS A 209 8.57 -14.79 1.93
C LYS A 209 9.56 -14.22 0.92
N ASP A 210 9.26 -14.30 -0.38
CA ASP A 210 10.17 -13.87 -1.44
C ASP A 210 10.33 -12.33 -1.48
N ILE A 211 9.35 -11.59 -0.92
CA ILE A 211 9.38 -10.13 -0.80
C ILE A 211 9.80 -9.63 0.59
N TRP A 212 10.14 -10.55 1.50
CA TRP A 212 10.56 -10.19 2.86
C TRP A 212 11.90 -9.44 2.82
N GLY A 213 12.01 -8.34 3.56
CA GLY A 213 13.20 -7.48 3.56
C GLY A 213 13.37 -6.56 2.35
N LEU A 214 12.51 -6.68 1.32
CA LEU A 214 12.55 -5.75 0.19
C LEU A 214 12.12 -4.33 0.59
N PRO A 215 12.80 -3.28 0.08
CA PRO A 215 12.37 -1.91 0.29
C PRO A 215 11.07 -1.62 -0.47
N CYS A 216 10.37 -0.57 -0.07
CA CYS A 216 9.16 -0.08 -0.74
C CYS A 216 7.98 -1.07 -0.76
N MET A 217 7.99 -2.07 0.13
CA MET A 217 6.89 -3.01 0.35
C MET A 217 6.05 -2.59 1.56
N GLY A 218 5.25 -1.52 1.40
CA GLY A 218 4.27 -1.08 2.39
C GLY A 218 3.10 -2.05 2.54
N ASP A 219 2.25 -1.84 3.54
CA ASP A 219 1.14 -2.76 3.86
C ASP A 219 0.20 -2.96 2.66
N GLN A 220 -0.26 -1.87 2.01
CA GLN A 220 -1.17 -2.00 0.86
C GLN A 220 -0.56 -2.71 -0.34
N VAL A 221 0.75 -2.54 -0.54
CA VAL A 221 1.52 -3.24 -1.57
C VAL A 221 1.57 -4.74 -1.26
N ARG A 222 1.81 -5.11 0.00
CA ARG A 222 1.84 -6.50 0.46
C ARG A 222 0.47 -7.15 0.34
N ASP A 223 -0.59 -6.47 0.74
CA ASP A 223 -1.97 -6.96 0.63
C ASP A 223 -2.31 -7.33 -0.82
N ILE A 224 -1.98 -6.46 -1.79
CA ILE A 224 -2.23 -6.73 -3.21
C ILE A 224 -1.37 -7.88 -3.74
N ILE A 225 -0.12 -8.03 -3.27
CA ILE A 225 0.72 -9.18 -3.64
C ILE A 225 0.12 -10.48 -3.11
N GLU A 226 -0.34 -10.47 -1.85
CA GLU A 226 -0.96 -11.62 -1.21
C GLU A 226 -2.23 -12.05 -1.96
N GLU A 227 -3.16 -11.12 -2.23
CA GLU A 227 -4.36 -11.36 -3.04
C GLU A 227 -4.00 -12.00 -4.40
N ILE A 228 -3.03 -11.44 -5.12
CA ILE A 228 -2.62 -11.96 -6.43
C ILE A 228 -1.93 -13.33 -6.34
N ILE A 229 -1.27 -13.65 -5.22
CA ILE A 229 -0.70 -14.99 -4.99
C ILE A 229 -1.80 -16.01 -4.71
N GLU A 230 -2.77 -15.66 -3.86
CA GLU A 230 -3.82 -16.57 -3.39
C GLU A 230 -4.94 -16.76 -4.41
N GLU A 231 -5.43 -15.67 -4.99
CA GLU A 231 -6.60 -15.66 -5.88
C GLU A 231 -6.23 -15.49 -7.37
N GLY A 232 -4.97 -15.16 -7.66
CA GLY A 232 -4.48 -14.92 -9.02
C GLY A 232 -4.70 -13.49 -9.53
N GLU A 233 -5.45 -12.68 -8.78
CA GLU A 233 -5.85 -11.31 -9.12
C GLU A 233 -6.14 -10.52 -7.84
N SER A 234 -6.21 -9.18 -7.93
CA SER A 234 -6.57 -8.34 -6.78
C SER A 234 -7.96 -7.73 -6.95
N SER A 235 -8.80 -7.90 -5.94
CA SER A 235 -10.15 -7.32 -5.86
C SER A 235 -10.10 -5.78 -5.97
N ARG A 236 -9.13 -5.16 -5.28
CA ARG A 236 -8.92 -3.70 -5.30
C ARG A 236 -8.57 -3.18 -6.68
N VAL A 237 -7.74 -3.92 -7.42
CA VAL A 237 -7.38 -3.56 -8.81
C VAL A 237 -8.59 -3.69 -9.73
N LYS A 238 -9.40 -4.74 -9.55
CA LYS A 238 -10.66 -4.89 -10.30
C LYS A 238 -11.63 -3.76 -10.04
N ASP A 239 -11.79 -3.35 -8.79
CA ASP A 239 -12.67 -2.23 -8.44
C ASP A 239 -12.24 -0.95 -9.15
N VAL A 240 -10.92 -0.68 -9.23
CA VAL A 240 -10.38 0.45 -9.99
C VAL A 240 -10.66 0.32 -11.48
N LEU A 241 -10.45 -0.86 -12.07
CA LEU A 241 -10.74 -1.09 -13.50
C LEU A 241 -12.23 -0.93 -13.83
N ASN A 242 -13.11 -1.20 -12.86
CA ASN A 242 -14.56 -1.08 -13.00
C ASN A 242 -15.09 0.32 -12.67
N ASP A 243 -14.30 1.17 -12.02
CA ASP A 243 -14.67 2.55 -11.67
C ASP A 243 -14.82 3.43 -12.92
N GLU A 244 -16.02 4.02 -13.09
CA GLU A 244 -16.36 4.84 -14.25
C GLU A 244 -15.50 6.11 -14.34
N ARG A 245 -15.08 6.66 -13.20
CA ARG A 245 -14.18 7.82 -13.18
C ARG A 245 -12.81 7.42 -13.70
N TYR A 246 -12.23 6.33 -13.22
CA TYR A 246 -10.96 5.81 -13.72
C TYR A 246 -11.00 5.54 -15.24
N LYS A 247 -12.04 4.84 -15.73
CA LYS A 247 -12.22 4.57 -17.18
C LYS A 247 -12.28 5.87 -18.00
N SER A 248 -13.11 6.82 -17.57
CA SER A 248 -13.26 8.11 -18.27
C SER A 248 -11.93 8.87 -18.29
N PHE A 249 -11.24 8.92 -17.15
CA PHE A 249 -9.96 9.62 -17.04
C PHE A 249 -8.91 8.98 -17.94
N LYS A 250 -8.80 7.66 -17.93
CA LYS A 250 -7.86 6.91 -18.76
C LYS A 250 -8.06 7.19 -20.25
N GLN A 251 -9.32 7.21 -20.70
CA GLN A 251 -9.66 7.58 -22.08
C GLN A 251 -9.40 9.07 -22.38
N PHE A 252 -9.66 9.97 -21.43
CA PHE A 252 -9.43 11.39 -21.65
C PHE A 252 -7.94 11.71 -21.72
N THR A 253 -7.13 11.18 -20.81
CA THR A 253 -5.69 11.43 -20.75
C THR A 253 -4.90 10.73 -21.86
N SER A 254 -5.49 9.77 -22.58
CA SER A 254 -4.85 9.20 -23.77
C SER A 254 -4.83 10.19 -24.94
N VAL A 255 -5.63 11.25 -24.92
CA VAL A 255 -5.64 12.30 -25.94
C VAL A 255 -4.48 13.27 -25.74
N PHE A 256 -3.65 13.45 -26.77
CA PHE A 256 -2.58 14.44 -26.73
C PHE A 256 -3.10 15.85 -26.40
N GLY A 257 -2.57 16.41 -25.32
CA GLY A 257 -2.96 17.73 -24.80
C GLY A 257 -4.10 17.74 -23.79
N VAL A 258 -4.53 16.57 -23.33
CA VAL A 258 -5.46 16.39 -22.21
C VAL A 258 -4.71 15.81 -21.03
N GLY A 259 -4.71 16.53 -19.91
CA GLY A 259 -4.18 16.04 -18.64
C GLY A 259 -5.27 15.98 -17.57
N VAL A 260 -4.91 15.51 -16.37
CA VAL A 260 -5.81 15.25 -15.23
C VAL A 260 -6.82 16.39 -14.97
N LYS A 261 -6.38 17.65 -15.00
CA LYS A 261 -7.26 18.82 -14.78
C LYS A 261 -8.33 18.99 -15.86
N THR A 262 -7.98 18.69 -17.12
CA THR A 262 -8.93 18.75 -18.23
C THR A 262 -9.90 17.56 -18.16
N SER A 263 -9.39 16.37 -17.84
CA SER A 263 -10.21 15.18 -17.62
C SER A 263 -11.22 15.38 -16.48
N GLU A 264 -10.81 15.96 -15.35
CA GLU A 264 -11.71 16.33 -14.25
C GLU A 264 -12.79 17.31 -14.69
N LYS A 265 -12.43 18.33 -15.48
CA LYS A 265 -13.41 19.27 -16.03
C LYS A 265 -14.44 18.55 -16.90
N TRP A 266 -14.01 17.73 -17.85
CA TRP A 266 -14.90 16.97 -18.72
C TRP A 266 -15.80 16.02 -17.94
N TYR A 267 -15.24 15.32 -16.97
CA TYR A 267 -15.99 14.42 -16.11
C TYR A 267 -17.08 15.15 -15.30
N ARG A 268 -16.75 16.32 -14.72
CA ARG A 268 -17.74 17.19 -14.02
C ARG A 268 -18.81 17.75 -14.93
N MET A 269 -18.52 17.92 -16.22
CA MET A 269 -19.51 18.30 -17.23
C MET A 269 -20.46 17.14 -17.60
N GLY A 270 -20.23 15.93 -17.05
CA GLY A 270 -21.04 14.75 -17.34
C GLY A 270 -20.51 13.89 -18.48
N LEU A 271 -19.40 14.29 -19.12
CA LEU A 271 -18.79 13.54 -20.22
C LEU A 271 -18.08 12.29 -19.68
N ARG A 272 -18.22 11.17 -20.37
CA ARG A 272 -17.62 9.86 -20.03
C ARG A 272 -16.80 9.28 -21.17
N THR A 273 -17.12 9.63 -22.43
CA THR A 273 -16.45 9.08 -23.61
C THR A 273 -15.84 10.15 -24.51
N LEU A 274 -14.89 9.76 -25.36
CA LEU A 274 -14.28 10.67 -26.33
C LEU A 274 -15.27 11.11 -27.42
N GLU A 275 -16.26 10.29 -27.74
CA GLU A 275 -17.33 10.60 -28.68
C GLU A 275 -18.19 11.76 -28.16
N GLU A 276 -18.53 11.73 -26.88
CA GLU A 276 -19.26 12.81 -26.21
C GLU A 276 -18.42 14.10 -26.19
N VAL A 277 -17.12 14.01 -25.93
CA VAL A 277 -16.19 15.15 -26.00
C VAL A 277 -16.15 15.75 -27.40
N LYS A 278 -16.10 14.92 -28.45
CA LYS A 278 -16.10 15.36 -29.85
C LYS A 278 -17.45 15.98 -30.26
N ALA A 279 -18.56 15.50 -29.71
CA ALA A 279 -19.91 15.98 -30.02
C ALA A 279 -20.31 17.26 -29.25
N GLU A 280 -19.68 17.55 -28.11
CA GLU A 280 -20.01 18.69 -27.25
C GLU A 280 -19.59 20.04 -27.88
N LYS A 281 -20.58 20.72 -28.46
CA LYS A 281 -20.38 21.99 -29.19
C LYS A 281 -19.96 23.16 -28.30
N THR A 282 -20.28 23.13 -27.01
CA THR A 282 -19.92 24.22 -26.08
C THR A 282 -18.48 24.11 -25.58
N LEU A 283 -17.83 22.97 -25.81
CA LEU A 283 -16.49 22.71 -25.30
C LEU A 283 -15.42 23.44 -26.12
N LYS A 284 -14.72 24.36 -25.46
CA LYS A 284 -13.57 25.07 -26.05
C LYS A 284 -12.31 24.22 -25.91
N LEU A 285 -11.94 23.54 -26.99
CA LEU A 285 -10.71 22.76 -27.09
C LEU A 285 -9.50 23.62 -27.44
N SER A 286 -8.37 23.36 -26.79
CA SER A 286 -7.08 23.97 -27.15
C SER A 286 -6.59 23.48 -28.51
N LYS A 287 -5.65 24.20 -29.14
CA LYS A 287 -5.05 23.76 -30.42
C LYS A 287 -4.43 22.36 -30.29
N MET A 288 -3.76 22.09 -29.16
CA MET A 288 -3.15 20.80 -28.87
C MET A 288 -4.19 19.68 -28.79
N GLN A 289 -5.31 19.92 -28.08
CA GLN A 289 -6.40 18.95 -27.94
C GLN A 289 -7.10 18.67 -29.27
N LYS A 290 -7.30 19.69 -30.11
CA LYS A 290 -7.86 19.51 -31.46
C LYS A 290 -6.98 18.59 -32.31
N VAL A 291 -5.66 18.80 -32.27
CA VAL A 291 -4.69 17.93 -32.98
C VAL A 291 -4.70 16.52 -32.37
N GLY A 292 -4.73 16.40 -31.04
CA GLY A 292 -4.77 15.12 -30.35
C GLY A 292 -6.02 14.29 -30.66
N LEU A 293 -7.18 14.94 -30.81
CA LEU A 293 -8.41 14.26 -31.23
C LEU A 293 -8.42 13.92 -32.73
N LEU A 294 -7.82 14.77 -33.57
CA LEU A 294 -7.77 14.58 -35.02
C LEU A 294 -6.91 13.38 -35.40
N TYR A 295 -5.75 13.20 -34.76
CA TYR A 295 -4.81 12.10 -35.01
C TYR A 295 -4.83 11.03 -33.91
N TYR A 296 -5.95 10.90 -33.19
CA TYR A 296 -6.03 10.05 -32.01
C TYR A 296 -5.63 8.60 -32.27
N GLU A 297 -6.18 8.00 -33.34
CA GLU A 297 -5.92 6.59 -33.70
C GLU A 297 -4.44 6.33 -34.01
N ASP A 298 -3.78 7.25 -34.71
CA ASP A 298 -2.35 7.14 -35.03
C ASP A 298 -1.49 7.32 -33.77
N LEU A 299 -1.87 8.23 -32.87
CA LEU A 299 -1.11 8.57 -31.65
C LEU A 299 -1.25 7.53 -30.54
N VAL A 300 -2.39 6.83 -30.46
CA VAL A 300 -2.60 5.75 -29.48
C VAL A 300 -1.92 4.44 -29.94
N SER A 301 -1.70 4.28 -31.24
CA SER A 301 -0.91 3.18 -31.78
C SER A 301 0.55 3.29 -31.35
N CYS A 302 1.14 2.18 -30.91
CA CYS A 302 2.53 2.15 -30.47
C CYS A 302 3.49 2.33 -31.66
N VAL A 303 4.40 3.30 -31.54
CA VAL A 303 5.47 3.50 -32.52
C VAL A 303 6.45 2.32 -32.49
N SER A 304 6.71 1.73 -33.65
CA SER A 304 7.68 0.65 -33.83
C SER A 304 9.12 1.16 -33.86
N LYS A 305 10.08 0.25 -33.66
CA LYS A 305 11.51 0.59 -33.78
C LYS A 305 11.86 1.09 -35.19
N ALA A 306 11.27 0.49 -36.22
CA ALA A 306 11.48 0.90 -37.62
C ALA A 306 10.99 2.33 -37.88
N GLU A 307 9.82 2.69 -37.38
CA GLU A 307 9.29 4.05 -37.48
C GLU A 307 10.17 5.05 -36.70
N ALA A 308 10.60 4.70 -35.49
CA ALA A 308 11.50 5.53 -34.70
C ALA A 308 12.84 5.78 -35.42
N ASP A 309 13.40 4.75 -36.07
CA ASP A 309 14.64 4.87 -36.84
C ASP A 309 14.43 5.70 -38.12
N ALA A 310 13.29 5.56 -38.80
CA ALA A 310 12.93 6.38 -39.95
C ALA A 310 12.79 7.87 -39.58
N VAL A 311 12.11 8.19 -38.47
CA VAL A 311 12.03 9.56 -37.94
C VAL A 311 13.42 10.07 -37.56
N GLY A 312 14.25 9.23 -36.95
CA GLY A 312 15.64 9.57 -36.62
C GLY A 312 16.47 9.99 -37.84
N LEU A 313 16.30 9.31 -38.99
CA LEU A 313 16.95 9.67 -40.25
C LEU A 313 16.44 11.02 -40.80
N ILE A 314 15.12 11.26 -40.74
CA ILE A 314 14.52 12.53 -41.17
C ILE A 314 15.12 13.68 -40.34
N VAL A 315 15.11 13.56 -39.01
CA VAL A 315 15.65 14.59 -38.10
C VAL A 315 17.14 14.81 -38.37
N LYS A 316 17.92 13.73 -38.46
CA LYS A 316 19.37 13.80 -38.72
C LYS A 316 19.70 14.49 -40.05
N LYS A 317 18.96 14.17 -41.11
CA LYS A 317 19.12 14.81 -42.43
C LYS A 317 18.81 16.30 -42.33
N THR A 318 17.67 16.66 -41.74
CA THR A 318 17.23 18.05 -41.61
C THR A 318 18.19 18.89 -40.78
N VAL A 319 18.63 18.41 -39.61
CA VAL A 319 19.56 19.15 -38.74
C VAL A 319 20.90 19.42 -39.45
N ARG A 320 21.44 18.42 -40.16
CA ARG A 320 22.73 18.55 -40.87
C ARG A 320 22.71 19.52 -42.04
N MET A 321 21.53 19.88 -42.56
CA MET A 321 21.41 20.94 -43.56
C MET A 321 21.76 22.32 -42.99
N PHE A 322 21.59 22.51 -41.67
CA PHE A 322 21.87 23.78 -41.00
C PHE A 322 23.16 23.75 -40.19
N LEU A 323 23.50 22.60 -39.62
CA LEU A 323 24.71 22.40 -38.82
C LEU A 323 25.34 21.04 -39.15
N PRO A 324 26.29 20.99 -40.11
CA PRO A 324 26.86 19.73 -40.61
C PRO A 324 27.48 18.84 -39.53
N ASP A 325 28.09 19.45 -38.51
CA ASP A 325 28.79 18.74 -37.43
C ASP A 325 27.87 18.33 -36.26
N ALA A 326 26.56 18.55 -36.37
CA ALA A 326 25.62 18.20 -35.33
C ALA A 326 25.54 16.68 -35.08
N LEU A 327 25.54 16.32 -33.79
CA LEU A 327 25.30 14.96 -33.31
C LEU A 327 23.82 14.78 -32.96
N VAL A 328 23.15 13.87 -33.66
CA VAL A 328 21.75 13.51 -33.43
C VAL A 328 21.69 12.08 -32.93
N THR A 329 21.08 11.86 -31.77
CA THR A 329 20.97 10.55 -31.11
C THR A 329 19.55 10.34 -30.62
N VAL A 330 18.96 9.19 -30.94
CA VAL A 330 17.64 8.79 -30.42
C VAL A 330 17.74 8.51 -28.91
N THR A 331 16.82 9.06 -28.12
CA THR A 331 16.79 8.94 -26.65
C THR A 331 15.50 8.25 -26.17
N GLY A 332 15.08 8.47 -24.93
CA GLY A 332 13.81 7.94 -24.41
C GLY A 332 13.77 6.41 -24.28
N GLY A 333 12.58 5.84 -24.45
CA GLY A 333 12.34 4.39 -24.35
C GLY A 333 13.15 3.58 -25.36
N PHE A 334 13.24 4.04 -26.61
CA PHE A 334 13.97 3.34 -27.68
C PHE A 334 15.49 3.23 -27.47
N ARG A 335 16.06 4.01 -26.53
CA ARG A 335 17.48 3.91 -26.16
C ARG A 335 17.72 2.92 -25.01
N ARG A 336 16.68 2.60 -24.23
CA ARG A 336 16.76 1.64 -23.12
C ARG A 336 16.62 0.22 -23.63
#